data_AF-A0A256ZLB7-F1
#
_entry.id   AF-A0A256ZLB7-F1
#
_cell.length_a   1.000
_cell.length_b   1.000
_cell.length_c   1.000
_cell.angle_alpha   90.00
_cell.angle_beta   90.00
_cell.angle_gamma   90.00
#
_symmetry.space_group_name_H-M   'P 1'
#
loop_
_entity.id
_entity.type
_entity.pdbx_description
1 polymer ?
#
loop_
_entity_poly.entity_id
_entity_poly.type
_entity_poly.pdbx_seq_one_letter_code
_entity_poly.pdbx_strand_id
1 'polypeptide(L)'
;MTSLAKLGFSDRTFSEVVLALEIDGRVHVQPLGVRLSGDLLWARVFRSTRLHGLLRTGLKGSLNITYDPRAFLEPVLYGRLTSLEVLEGPKGPYLPSSSASIFVEVCRVEERGDFSLAWLKPTGLVMRGPPRAFNRAFSALIEALIHLSRARYYAIEGNAREASELAEKGRSSLEPLRHATEDPSWLEMASEVLAELELWSSWAREKAKLPERGFYTLVMRSRWPEEGFYIYTGSSARTGLIRCVEECLSRGRASGPLGDFTARPGVRFKAIMAAEGPEALRNRLEKVISARVRPRALAGLPEDILYVGEEEPTEGIKGAYRVLGLEPFTILFP
;
A
#
# COMPACT_ATOMS: atom_id res chain seq x y z
N MET A 1 33.74 6.06 -9.95
CA MET A 1 32.43 6.64 -10.34
C MET A 1 31.40 6.25 -9.29
N THR A 2 30.57 7.20 -8.84
CA THR A 2 29.43 6.88 -7.97
C THR A 2 28.43 6.03 -8.78
N SER A 3 28.04 4.88 -8.25
CA SER A 3 27.00 4.05 -8.88
C SER A 3 25.67 4.82 -8.94
N LEU A 4 24.95 4.73 -10.06
CA LEU A 4 23.61 5.34 -10.20
C LEU A 4 22.65 4.86 -9.11
N ALA A 5 22.80 3.63 -8.62
CA ALA A 5 22.01 3.11 -7.51
C ALA A 5 22.17 3.95 -6.23
N LYS A 6 23.38 4.48 -5.97
CA LYS A 6 23.63 5.37 -4.81
C LYS A 6 22.94 6.72 -4.95
N LEU A 7 22.57 7.12 -6.17
CA LEU A 7 21.80 8.33 -6.44
C LEU A 7 20.28 8.09 -6.39
N GLY A 8 19.83 6.87 -6.03
CA GLY A 8 18.41 6.55 -5.87
C GLY A 8 17.75 5.93 -7.10
N PHE A 9 18.49 5.63 -8.16
CA PHE A 9 17.96 4.88 -9.31
C PHE A 9 17.82 3.39 -9.00
N SER A 10 16.73 2.79 -9.47
CA SER A 10 16.41 1.37 -9.27
C SER A 10 15.98 0.74 -10.59
N ASP A 11 16.23 -0.56 -10.73
CA ASP A 11 15.75 -1.38 -11.85
C ASP A 11 14.28 -1.80 -11.71
N ARG A 12 13.69 -1.60 -10.53
CA ARG A 12 12.31 -1.93 -10.19
C ARG A 12 11.44 -0.71 -9.96
N THR A 13 12.02 0.41 -9.55
CA THR A 13 11.27 1.62 -9.19
C THR A 13 11.68 2.81 -10.05
N PHE A 14 10.71 3.52 -10.59
CA PHE A 14 10.94 4.79 -11.28
C PHE A 14 11.37 5.87 -10.29
N SER A 15 12.46 6.53 -10.62
CA SER A 15 12.94 7.74 -9.96
C SER A 15 12.42 8.96 -10.69
N GLU A 16 11.87 9.91 -9.95
CA GLU A 16 11.39 11.18 -10.50
C GLU A 16 12.55 12.17 -10.58
N VAL A 17 12.80 12.69 -11.78
CA VAL A 17 13.87 13.65 -12.07
C VAL A 17 13.37 14.71 -13.04
N VAL A 18 14.16 15.76 -13.23
CA VAL A 18 13.92 16.78 -14.25
C VAL A 18 14.89 16.58 -15.40
N LEU A 19 14.38 16.23 -16.58
CA LEU A 19 15.14 16.19 -17.81
C LEU A 19 15.38 17.61 -18.31
N ALA A 20 16.63 17.93 -18.66
CA ALA A 20 16.98 19.08 -19.49
C ALA A 20 17.71 18.55 -20.73
N LEU A 21 17.15 18.75 -21.92
CA LEU A 21 17.65 18.17 -23.17
C LEU A 21 17.86 19.25 -24.21
N GLU A 22 19.00 19.24 -24.88
CA GLU A 22 19.27 20.13 -26.00
C GLU A 22 18.58 19.61 -27.26
N ILE A 23 17.74 20.45 -27.86
CA ILE A 23 16.97 20.15 -29.06
C ILE A 23 16.98 21.38 -29.96
N ASP A 24 17.63 21.27 -31.12
CA ASP A 24 17.68 22.32 -32.15
C ASP A 24 18.15 23.69 -31.60
N GLY A 25 19.19 23.67 -30.77
CA GLY A 25 19.79 24.87 -30.14
C GLY A 25 18.95 25.47 -29.01
N ARG A 26 17.91 24.78 -28.55
CA ARG A 26 17.09 25.18 -27.40
C ARG A 26 17.09 24.08 -26.34
N VAL A 27 16.90 24.46 -25.09
CA VAL A 27 16.72 23.49 -24.01
C VAL A 27 15.25 23.18 -23.81
N HIS A 28 14.89 21.91 -23.95
CA HIS A 28 13.61 21.36 -23.50
C HIS A 28 13.76 20.85 -22.07
N VAL A 29 12.87 21.28 -21.18
CA VAL A 29 12.86 20.84 -19.77
C VAL A 29 11.53 20.17 -19.47
N GLN A 30 11.55 19.05 -18.74
CA GLN A 30 10.32 18.44 -18.21
C GLN A 30 10.60 17.46 -17.05
N PRO A 31 9.62 17.20 -16.17
CA PRO A 31 9.62 16.02 -15.32
C PRO A 31 9.71 14.72 -16.13
N LEU A 32 10.41 13.73 -15.58
CA LEU A 32 10.51 12.41 -16.18
C LEU A 32 10.72 11.35 -15.09
N GLY A 33 9.93 10.26 -15.19
CA GLY A 33 10.17 9.04 -14.43
C GLY A 33 11.20 8.19 -15.17
N VAL A 34 12.30 7.84 -14.50
CA VAL A 34 13.43 7.11 -15.09
C VAL A 34 13.74 5.86 -14.27
N ARG A 35 14.05 4.75 -14.95
CA ARG A 35 14.39 3.47 -14.32
C ARG A 35 15.75 2.98 -14.82
N LEU A 36 16.46 2.27 -13.96
CA LEU A 36 17.75 1.67 -14.28
C LEU A 36 17.56 0.36 -15.05
N SER A 37 18.47 0.05 -15.97
CA SER A 37 18.54 -1.25 -16.65
C SER A 37 19.98 -1.51 -17.02
N GLY A 38 20.68 -2.28 -16.19
CA GLY A 38 22.14 -2.40 -16.26
C GLY A 38 22.80 -1.04 -16.03
N ASP A 39 23.64 -0.61 -16.97
CA ASP A 39 24.31 0.70 -16.93
C ASP A 39 23.55 1.81 -17.67
N LEU A 40 22.37 1.50 -18.21
CA LEU A 40 21.51 2.45 -18.91
C LEU A 40 20.36 2.91 -18.02
N LEU A 41 19.89 4.11 -18.29
CA LEU A 41 18.64 4.63 -17.76
C LEU A 41 17.60 4.59 -18.87
N TRP A 42 16.34 4.36 -18.55
CA TRP A 42 15.27 4.41 -19.52
C TRP A 42 14.02 5.07 -18.97
N ALA A 43 13.23 5.66 -19.87
CA ALA A 43 12.00 6.34 -19.53
C ALA A 43 10.90 6.03 -20.54
N ARG A 44 9.64 6.11 -20.09
CA ARG A 44 8.47 6.13 -20.96
C ARG A 44 8.17 7.59 -21.31
N VAL A 45 8.16 7.90 -22.61
CA VAL A 45 7.78 9.22 -23.13
C VAL A 45 6.44 9.05 -23.83
N PHE A 46 5.36 9.55 -23.24
CA PHE A 46 4.01 9.36 -23.78
C PHE A 46 3.74 10.25 -25.01
N ARG A 47 2.94 9.74 -25.96
CA ARG A 47 2.54 10.46 -27.18
C ARG A 47 1.87 11.81 -26.92
N SER A 48 1.23 11.96 -25.76
CA SER A 48 0.61 13.21 -25.32
C SER A 48 1.62 14.31 -24.93
N THR A 49 2.91 13.99 -24.81
CA THR A 49 3.95 14.95 -24.39
C THR A 49 4.69 15.54 -25.57
N ARG A 50 5.10 16.81 -25.45
CA ARG A 50 5.93 17.49 -26.46
C ARG A 50 7.25 16.76 -26.74
N LEU A 51 7.86 16.15 -25.71
CA LEU A 51 9.12 15.42 -25.87
C LEU A 51 8.98 14.25 -26.86
N HIS A 52 7.82 13.58 -26.93
CA HIS A 52 7.63 12.44 -27.84
C HIS A 52 7.92 12.81 -29.30
N GLY A 53 7.40 13.96 -29.76
CA GLY A 53 7.62 14.42 -31.14
C GLY A 53 9.02 14.96 -31.43
N LEU A 54 9.82 15.20 -30.39
CA LEU A 54 11.18 15.74 -30.51
C LEU A 54 12.27 14.67 -30.30
N LEU A 55 11.90 13.54 -29.69
CA LEU A 55 12.81 12.50 -29.24
C LEU A 55 13.47 11.80 -30.43
N ARG A 56 14.81 11.79 -30.43
CA ARG A 56 15.64 11.10 -31.42
C ARG A 56 16.98 10.70 -30.80
N THR A 57 17.64 9.73 -31.41
CA THR A 57 18.99 9.31 -30.99
C THR A 57 19.99 10.46 -31.14
N GLY A 58 20.98 10.52 -30.26
CA GLY A 58 22.06 11.51 -30.25
C GLY A 58 21.77 12.80 -29.50
N LEU A 59 20.53 13.01 -29.03
CA LEU A 59 20.20 14.15 -28.17
C LEU A 59 20.98 14.08 -26.85
N LYS A 60 21.50 15.21 -26.39
CA LYS A 60 22.34 15.32 -25.19
C LYS A 60 21.69 16.25 -24.17
N GLY A 61 21.98 15.99 -22.90
CA GLY A 61 21.43 16.77 -21.81
C GLY A 61 21.72 16.16 -20.46
N SER A 62 20.82 16.38 -19.51
CA SER A 62 20.96 15.90 -18.14
C SER A 62 19.65 15.45 -17.51
N LEU A 63 19.78 14.50 -16.58
CA LEU A 63 18.77 14.15 -15.59
C LEU A 63 19.15 14.82 -14.27
N ASN A 64 18.30 15.71 -13.80
CA ASN A 64 18.57 16.57 -12.65
C ASN A 64 17.78 16.07 -11.44
N ILE A 65 18.51 15.71 -10.39
CA ILE A 65 17.96 15.36 -9.08
C ILE A 65 17.86 16.64 -8.27
N THR A 66 16.64 17.14 -8.10
CA THR A 66 16.33 18.37 -7.38
C THR A 66 15.12 18.19 -6.49
N TYR A 67 15.08 18.91 -5.37
CA TYR A 67 13.94 18.99 -4.47
C TYR A 67 13.22 20.34 -4.58
N ASP A 68 13.63 21.19 -5.53
CA ASP A 68 12.94 22.44 -5.82
C ASP A 68 11.67 22.18 -6.64
N PRO A 69 10.47 22.39 -6.07
CA PRO A 69 9.21 22.06 -6.74
C PRO A 69 9.00 22.88 -8.02
N ARG A 70 9.65 24.05 -8.16
CA ARG A 70 9.53 24.89 -9.36
C ARG A 70 10.07 24.20 -10.60
N ALA A 71 11.10 23.36 -10.44
CA ALA A 71 11.68 22.59 -11.54
C ALA A 71 10.73 21.53 -12.11
N PHE A 72 9.73 21.11 -11.32
CA PHE A 72 8.69 20.19 -11.76
C PHE A 72 7.44 20.93 -12.24
N LEU A 73 7.07 22.00 -11.55
CA LEU A 73 5.84 22.77 -11.78
C LEU A 73 5.89 23.58 -13.09
N GLU A 74 6.93 24.40 -13.26
CA GLU A 74 6.99 25.37 -14.36
C GLU A 74 6.99 24.72 -15.74
N PRO A 75 7.75 23.62 -16.00
CA PRO A 75 7.68 22.97 -17.30
C PRO A 75 6.30 22.37 -17.62
N VAL A 76 5.56 21.93 -16.60
CA VAL A 76 4.21 21.37 -16.77
C VAL A 76 3.20 22.49 -17.04
N LEU A 77 3.25 23.59 -16.29
CA LEU A 77 2.27 24.69 -16.43
C LEU A 77 2.59 25.65 -17.58
N TYR A 78 3.86 25.97 -17.79
CA TYR A 78 4.30 27.01 -18.72
C TYR A 78 5.09 26.47 -19.92
N GLY A 79 5.36 25.16 -19.96
CA GLY A 79 6.13 24.53 -21.03
C GLY A 79 7.63 24.90 -21.02
N ARG A 80 8.10 25.62 -19.99
CA ARG A 80 9.50 26.05 -19.80
C ARG A 80 9.74 26.46 -18.35
N LEU A 81 11.01 26.55 -17.96
CA LEU A 81 11.40 27.21 -16.71
C LEU A 81 11.30 28.74 -16.85
N THR A 82 10.83 29.40 -15.79
CA THR A 82 10.67 30.85 -15.70
C THR A 82 11.45 31.46 -14.54
N SER A 83 11.64 30.72 -13.46
CA SER A 83 12.36 31.22 -12.27
C SER A 83 13.67 30.49 -11.99
N LEU A 84 13.94 29.39 -12.71
CA LEU A 84 15.16 28.62 -12.57
C LEU A 84 16.03 28.76 -13.82
N GLU A 85 17.31 28.95 -13.58
CA GLU A 85 18.32 29.02 -14.64
C GLU A 85 18.66 27.61 -15.15
N VAL A 86 18.97 27.54 -16.45
CA VAL A 86 19.63 26.38 -17.07
C VAL A 86 20.99 26.86 -17.56
N LEU A 87 22.03 26.14 -17.18
CA LEU A 87 23.39 26.42 -17.64
C LEU A 87 23.85 25.38 -18.64
N GLU A 88 24.74 25.79 -19.53
CA GLU A 88 25.41 24.88 -20.44
C GLU A 88 26.62 24.25 -19.74
N GLY A 89 26.56 22.93 -19.57
CA GLY A 89 27.62 22.15 -18.94
C GLY A 89 28.58 21.57 -19.97
N PRO A 90 29.63 20.86 -19.52
CA PRO A 90 30.62 20.25 -20.42
C PRO A 90 30.04 19.15 -21.33
N LYS A 91 28.82 18.66 -21.06
CA LYS A 91 28.18 17.55 -21.77
C LYS A 91 26.69 17.80 -22.11
N GLY A 92 26.27 19.07 -22.07
CA GLY A 92 24.89 19.49 -22.38
C GLY A 92 24.28 20.38 -21.28
N PRO A 93 23.01 20.78 -21.45
CA PRO A 93 22.31 21.66 -20.52
C PRO A 93 22.00 20.95 -19.20
N TYR A 94 22.06 21.69 -18.08
CA TYR A 94 21.70 21.19 -16.76
C TYR A 94 21.17 22.28 -15.82
N LEU A 95 20.50 21.85 -14.74
CA LEU A 95 19.99 22.76 -13.71
C LEU A 95 21.05 22.92 -12.61
N PRO A 96 21.70 24.08 -12.45
CA PRO A 96 22.70 24.30 -11.41
C PRO A 96 22.12 24.22 -9.99
N SER A 97 20.83 24.48 -9.81
CA SER A 97 20.17 24.36 -8.50
C SER A 97 19.95 22.90 -8.06
N SER A 98 20.21 21.92 -8.93
CA SER A 98 20.06 20.51 -8.60
C SER A 98 21.17 20.00 -7.67
N SER A 99 20.83 19.00 -6.85
CA SER A 99 21.78 18.35 -5.95
C SER A 99 22.71 17.38 -6.72
N ALA A 100 22.24 16.82 -7.84
CA ALA A 100 23.09 16.20 -8.85
C ALA A 100 22.48 16.31 -10.25
N SER A 101 23.36 16.36 -11.26
CA SER A 101 23.02 16.26 -12.67
C SER A 101 23.79 15.10 -13.30
N ILE A 102 23.05 14.12 -13.82
CA ILE A 102 23.61 13.02 -14.60
C ILE A 102 23.52 13.43 -16.06
N PHE A 103 24.65 13.70 -16.71
CA PHE A 103 24.67 13.96 -18.14
C PHE A 103 24.38 12.68 -18.90
N VAL A 104 23.55 12.76 -19.92
CA VAL A 104 23.06 11.61 -20.69
C VAL A 104 23.04 11.91 -22.18
N GLU A 105 23.10 10.84 -22.96
CA GLU A 105 22.81 10.85 -24.39
C GLU A 105 21.68 9.87 -24.69
N VAL A 106 20.70 10.27 -25.50
CA VAL A 106 19.66 9.37 -26.00
C VAL A 106 20.32 8.40 -26.99
N CYS A 107 20.55 7.15 -26.59
CA CYS A 107 21.26 6.17 -27.40
C CYS A 107 20.32 5.25 -28.20
N ARG A 108 19.06 5.14 -27.79
CA ARG A 108 18.04 4.33 -28.48
C ARG A 108 16.63 4.86 -28.18
N VAL A 109 15.78 4.81 -29.19
CA VAL A 109 14.35 5.13 -29.08
C VAL A 109 13.55 3.96 -29.67
N GLU A 110 12.58 3.45 -28.93
CA GLU A 110 11.68 2.37 -29.40
C GLU A 110 10.23 2.80 -29.27
N GLU A 111 9.49 2.83 -30.37
CA GLU A 111 8.06 3.13 -30.32
C GLU A 111 7.24 1.94 -29.77
N ARG A 112 6.27 2.25 -28.91
CA ARG A 112 5.41 1.28 -28.21
C ARG A 112 4.00 1.84 -28.03
N GLY A 113 3.11 1.61 -29.00
CA GLY A 113 1.70 1.99 -28.86
C GLY A 113 1.56 3.45 -28.44
N ASP A 114 1.15 3.70 -27.19
CA ASP A 114 0.89 5.03 -26.63
C ASP A 114 2.13 5.80 -26.12
N PHE A 115 3.32 5.19 -26.13
CA PHE A 115 4.56 5.82 -25.68
C PHE A 115 5.78 5.37 -26.48
N SER A 116 6.89 6.06 -26.29
CA SER A 116 8.22 5.63 -26.75
C SER A 116 9.11 5.32 -25.56
N LEU A 117 9.92 4.27 -25.67
CA LEU A 117 11.00 3.99 -24.71
C LEU A 117 12.23 4.79 -25.12
N ALA A 118 12.64 5.73 -24.28
CA ALA A 118 13.88 6.49 -24.44
C ALA A 118 14.97 5.84 -23.58
N TRP A 119 16.03 5.35 -24.22
CA TRP A 119 17.21 4.82 -23.53
C TRP A 119 18.29 5.88 -23.47
N LEU A 120 18.77 6.12 -22.26
CA LEU A 120 19.66 7.20 -21.88
C LEU A 120 20.98 6.59 -21.39
N LYS A 121 22.06 6.83 -22.13
CA LYS A 121 23.41 6.44 -21.74
C LYS A 121 24.02 7.52 -20.86
N PRO A 122 24.38 7.24 -19.59
CA PRO A 122 25.10 8.17 -18.75
C PRO A 122 26.48 8.50 -19.35
N THR A 123 26.81 9.78 -19.41
CA THR A 123 28.08 10.28 -19.95
C THR A 123 28.87 11.07 -18.92
N GLY A 124 28.26 11.56 -17.84
CA GLY A 124 28.94 12.31 -16.79
C GLY A 124 28.07 12.55 -15.56
N LEU A 125 28.68 13.03 -14.48
CA LEU A 125 28.01 13.33 -13.22
C LEU A 125 28.59 14.62 -12.63
N VAL A 126 27.71 15.55 -12.27
CA VAL A 126 28.02 16.67 -11.37
C VAL A 126 27.18 16.48 -10.11
N MET A 127 27.81 16.62 -8.95
CA MET A 127 27.19 16.31 -7.66
C MET A 127 27.59 17.38 -6.65
N ARG A 128 26.61 17.93 -5.93
CA ARG A 128 26.78 19.02 -4.94
C ARG A 128 26.44 18.58 -3.51
N GLY A 129 26.10 17.32 -3.30
CA GLY A 129 25.79 16.70 -2.00
C GLY A 129 25.59 15.19 -2.16
N PRO A 130 24.98 14.48 -1.20
CA PRO A 130 24.58 13.08 -1.36
C PRO A 130 23.08 12.98 -1.76
N PRO A 131 22.68 13.32 -3.00
CA PRO A 131 21.27 13.29 -3.35
C PRO A 131 20.75 11.88 -3.53
N ARG A 132 19.45 11.75 -3.30
CA ARG A 132 18.70 10.54 -3.61
C ARG A 132 17.45 10.91 -4.39
N ALA A 133 17.40 10.54 -5.67
CA ALA A 133 16.21 10.70 -6.48
C ALA A 133 15.02 10.07 -5.75
N PHE A 134 13.95 10.84 -5.61
CA PHE A 134 12.75 10.36 -4.94
C PHE A 134 11.92 9.52 -5.91
N ASN A 135 11.05 8.70 -5.34
CA ASN A 135 10.06 7.94 -6.10
C ASN A 135 8.68 8.24 -5.50
N ARG A 136 7.64 8.09 -6.32
CA ARG A 136 6.26 8.34 -5.89
C ARG A 136 5.66 7.20 -5.06
N ALA A 137 6.29 6.02 -5.07
CA ALA A 137 5.81 4.87 -4.29
C ALA A 137 5.85 5.18 -2.78
N PHE A 138 6.91 5.82 -2.31
CA PHE A 138 7.02 6.21 -0.90
C PHE A 138 5.92 7.20 -0.48
N SER A 139 5.74 8.31 -1.21
CA SER A 139 4.72 9.31 -0.87
C SER A 139 3.30 8.74 -0.93
N ALA A 140 3.01 7.91 -1.94
CA ALA A 140 1.74 7.21 -2.09
C ALA A 140 1.42 6.33 -0.88
N LEU A 141 2.40 5.54 -0.41
CA LEU A 141 2.24 4.68 0.76
C LEU A 141 1.99 5.50 2.03
N ILE A 142 2.75 6.59 2.25
CA ILE A 142 2.57 7.45 3.42
C ILE A 142 1.17 8.09 3.43
N GLU A 143 0.69 8.61 2.30
CA GLU A 143 -0.65 9.21 2.23
C GLU A 143 -1.75 8.17 2.51
N ALA A 144 -1.61 6.95 1.99
CA ALA A 144 -2.53 5.86 2.28
C ALA A 144 -2.55 5.48 3.77
N LEU A 145 -1.40 5.48 4.44
CA LEU A 145 -1.29 5.24 5.88
C LEU A 145 -1.96 6.35 6.71
N ILE A 146 -1.84 7.61 6.29
CA ILE A 146 -2.56 8.73 6.92
C ILE A 146 -4.07 8.50 6.81
N HIS A 147 -4.58 8.17 5.61
CA HIS A 147 -5.99 7.86 5.42
C HIS A 147 -6.44 6.65 6.24
N LEU A 148 -5.65 5.58 6.30
CA LEU A 148 -5.93 4.40 7.12
C LEU A 148 -6.09 4.75 8.59
N SER A 149 -5.16 5.52 9.15
CA SER A 149 -5.21 5.91 10.56
C SER A 149 -6.49 6.68 10.92
N ARG A 150 -6.96 7.54 9.99
CA ARG A 150 -8.20 8.31 10.15
C ARG A 150 -9.44 7.46 9.91
N ALA A 151 -9.43 6.58 8.90
CA ALA A 151 -10.53 5.67 8.62
C ALA A 151 -10.83 4.79 9.83
N ARG A 152 -9.77 4.26 10.47
CA ARG A 152 -9.86 3.52 11.72
C ARG A 152 -10.47 4.34 12.86
N TYR A 153 -10.02 5.58 13.05
CA TYR A 153 -10.59 6.47 14.06
C TYR A 153 -12.10 6.64 13.88
N TYR A 154 -12.56 7.02 12.68
CA TYR A 154 -14.00 7.20 12.43
C TYR A 154 -14.78 5.91 12.46
N ALA A 155 -14.17 4.79 12.07
CA ALA A 155 -14.78 3.47 12.19
C ALA A 155 -15.07 3.14 13.66
N ILE A 156 -14.15 3.44 14.58
CA ILE A 156 -14.32 3.24 16.03
C ILE A 156 -15.39 4.20 16.60
N GLU A 157 -15.38 5.47 16.19
CA GLU A 157 -16.41 6.46 16.59
C GLU A 157 -17.81 6.12 16.05
N GLY A 158 -17.93 5.15 15.14
CA GLY A 158 -19.21 4.75 14.55
C GLY A 158 -19.65 5.63 13.38
N ASN A 159 -18.76 6.46 12.85
CA ASN A 159 -19.02 7.26 11.67
C ASN A 159 -18.66 6.48 10.38
N ALA A 160 -19.59 5.64 9.95
CA ALA A 160 -19.41 4.73 8.82
C ALA A 160 -19.15 5.44 7.48
N ARG A 161 -19.76 6.61 7.28
CA ARG A 161 -19.61 7.40 6.05
C ARG A 161 -18.18 7.92 5.95
N GLU A 162 -17.70 8.62 6.96
CA GLU A 162 -16.37 9.21 6.97
C GLU A 162 -15.28 8.14 6.93
N ALA A 163 -15.48 7.01 7.62
CA ALA A 163 -14.59 5.86 7.53
C ALA A 163 -14.50 5.31 6.09
N SER A 164 -15.64 5.22 5.40
CA SER A 164 -15.68 4.74 4.00
C SER A 164 -15.06 5.73 3.02
N GLU A 165 -15.34 7.03 3.17
CA GLU A 165 -14.75 8.08 2.33
C GLU A 165 -13.22 8.14 2.48
N LEU A 166 -12.72 7.98 3.71
CA LEU A 166 -11.27 7.92 3.96
C LEU A 166 -10.65 6.62 3.44
N ALA A 167 -11.36 5.49 3.54
CA ALA A 167 -10.91 4.23 2.96
C ALA A 167 -10.71 4.34 1.44
N GLU A 168 -11.65 5.00 0.74
CA GLU A 168 -11.57 5.23 -0.70
C GLU A 168 -10.40 6.16 -1.07
N LYS A 169 -10.20 7.24 -0.31
CA LYS A 169 -9.03 8.11 -0.49
C LYS A 169 -7.72 7.35 -0.28
N GLY A 170 -7.65 6.50 0.75
CA GLY A 170 -6.50 5.64 1.00
C GLY A 170 -6.21 4.69 -0.16
N ARG A 171 -7.25 4.07 -0.74
CA ARG A 171 -7.13 3.22 -1.93
C ARG A 171 -6.61 4.01 -3.13
N SER A 172 -7.20 5.17 -3.40
CA SER A 172 -6.81 6.06 -4.50
C SER A 172 -5.34 6.51 -4.37
N SER A 173 -4.89 6.80 -3.15
CA SER A 173 -3.49 7.17 -2.88
C SER A 173 -2.48 6.06 -3.21
N LEU A 174 -2.90 4.79 -3.32
CA LEU A 174 -2.02 3.66 -3.68
C LEU A 174 -1.95 3.39 -5.18
N GLU A 175 -2.81 3.99 -6.02
CA GLU A 175 -2.73 3.81 -7.47
C GLU A 175 -1.38 4.25 -8.06
N PRO A 176 -0.80 5.41 -7.68
CA PRO A 176 0.50 5.82 -8.19
C PRO A 176 1.64 4.84 -7.87
N LEU A 177 1.54 4.12 -6.74
CA LEU A 177 2.54 3.14 -6.31
C LEU A 177 2.63 1.99 -7.31
N ARG A 178 1.49 1.44 -7.75
CA ARG A 178 1.43 0.31 -8.72
C ARG A 178 2.07 0.65 -10.06
N HIS A 179 2.08 1.92 -10.45
CA HIS A 179 2.73 2.40 -11.67
C HIS A 179 4.20 2.81 -11.45
N ALA A 180 4.58 3.13 -10.22
CA ALA A 180 5.91 3.62 -9.89
C ALA A 180 6.90 2.49 -9.59
N THR A 181 6.45 1.31 -9.17
CA THR A 181 7.36 0.22 -8.75
C THR A 181 6.88 -1.18 -9.12
N GLU A 182 7.84 -2.05 -9.44
CA GLU A 182 7.73 -3.50 -9.57
C GLU A 182 8.38 -4.23 -8.38
N ASP A 183 8.80 -3.49 -7.35
CA ASP A 183 9.43 -4.07 -6.17
C ASP A 183 8.38 -4.80 -5.30
N PRO A 184 8.51 -6.12 -5.09
CA PRO A 184 7.54 -6.89 -4.33
C PRO A 184 7.31 -6.38 -2.91
N SER A 185 8.33 -5.80 -2.26
CA SER A 185 8.21 -5.30 -0.89
C SER A 185 7.24 -4.11 -0.78
N TRP A 186 7.29 -3.18 -1.73
CA TRP A 186 6.35 -2.06 -1.81
C TRP A 186 4.94 -2.51 -2.14
N LEU A 187 4.82 -3.48 -3.05
CA LEU A 187 3.53 -4.03 -3.47
C LEU A 187 2.86 -4.82 -2.34
N GLU A 188 3.65 -5.55 -1.53
CA GLU A 188 3.17 -6.23 -0.34
C GLU A 188 2.67 -5.23 0.70
N MET A 189 3.46 -4.20 1.04
CA MET A 189 3.03 -3.14 1.96
C MET A 189 1.74 -2.45 1.49
N ALA A 190 1.63 -2.12 0.20
CA ALA A 190 0.41 -1.53 -0.36
C ALA A 190 -0.80 -2.47 -0.23
N SER A 191 -0.59 -3.77 -0.46
CA SER A 191 -1.63 -4.79 -0.32
C SER A 191 -2.09 -4.93 1.13
N GLU A 192 -1.18 -4.84 2.10
CA GLU A 192 -1.55 -4.82 3.53
C GLU A 192 -2.42 -3.61 3.88
N VAL A 193 -2.02 -2.42 3.42
CA VAL A 193 -2.77 -1.18 3.68
C VAL A 193 -4.16 -1.24 3.05
N LEU A 194 -4.29 -1.76 1.82
CA LEU A 194 -5.59 -1.96 1.17
C LEU A 194 -6.51 -2.89 1.96
N ALA A 195 -5.99 -4.04 2.40
CA ALA A 195 -6.76 -4.98 3.21
C ALA A 195 -7.26 -4.34 4.52
N GLU A 196 -6.41 -3.53 5.17
CA GLU A 196 -6.79 -2.80 6.38
C GLU A 196 -7.86 -1.72 6.10
N LEU A 197 -7.72 -0.94 5.02
CA LEU A 197 -8.72 0.06 4.64
C LEU A 197 -10.09 -0.58 4.40
N GLU A 198 -10.13 -1.73 3.72
CA GLU A 198 -11.37 -2.47 3.46
C GLU A 198 -11.97 -3.08 4.72
N LEU A 199 -11.11 -3.62 5.60
CA LEU A 199 -11.50 -4.14 6.90
C LEU A 199 -12.17 -3.06 7.76
N TRP A 200 -11.54 -1.89 7.91
CA TRP A 200 -12.09 -0.80 8.74
C TRP A 200 -13.35 -0.18 8.13
N SER A 201 -13.40 -0.08 6.81
CA SER A 201 -14.58 0.36 6.07
C SER A 201 -15.78 -0.60 6.25
N SER A 202 -15.53 -1.92 6.14
CA SER A 202 -16.54 -2.96 6.38
C SER A 202 -17.02 -2.96 7.82
N TRP A 203 -16.09 -2.92 8.77
CA TRP A 203 -16.40 -2.85 10.20
C TRP A 203 -17.30 -1.66 10.53
N ALA A 204 -16.97 -0.46 10.03
CA ALA A 204 -17.73 0.74 10.33
C ALA A 204 -19.20 0.64 9.86
N ARG A 205 -19.45 0.03 8.70
CA ARG A 205 -20.81 -0.16 8.15
C ARG A 205 -21.63 -1.19 8.91
N GLU A 206 -20.99 -2.27 9.34
CA GLU A 206 -21.69 -3.46 9.81
C GLU A 206 -21.80 -3.54 11.34
N LYS A 207 -20.92 -2.86 12.11
CA LYS A 207 -20.88 -3.02 13.58
C LYS A 207 -22.18 -2.60 14.29
N ALA A 208 -22.94 -1.67 13.73
CA ALA A 208 -24.23 -1.25 14.29
C ALA A 208 -25.30 -2.36 14.23
N LYS A 209 -25.11 -3.37 13.36
CA LYS A 209 -26.03 -4.50 13.18
C LYS A 209 -25.75 -5.67 14.14
N LEU A 210 -24.68 -5.59 14.92
CA LEU A 210 -24.33 -6.63 15.90
C LEU A 210 -25.42 -6.75 16.97
N PRO A 211 -25.67 -7.95 17.54
CA PRO A 211 -26.68 -8.11 18.58
C PRO A 211 -26.34 -7.29 19.84
N GLU A 212 -27.36 -6.89 20.62
CA GLU A 212 -27.18 -6.15 21.89
C GLU A 212 -26.43 -6.95 22.96
N ARG A 213 -26.57 -8.28 22.91
CA ARG A 213 -25.92 -9.24 23.78
C ARG A 213 -25.90 -10.61 23.10
N GLY A 214 -24.89 -11.42 23.39
CA GLY A 214 -24.88 -12.80 22.95
C GLY A 214 -23.47 -13.32 22.74
N PHE A 215 -23.30 -14.08 21.66
CA PHE A 215 -22.08 -14.78 21.34
C PHE A 215 -21.42 -14.18 20.12
N TYR A 216 -20.09 -14.27 20.06
CA TYR A 216 -19.35 -14.00 18.85
C TYR A 216 -18.21 -14.99 18.65
N THR A 217 -17.90 -15.24 17.38
CA THR A 217 -16.75 -16.01 16.96
C THR A 217 -15.95 -15.18 15.96
N LEU A 218 -14.71 -14.88 16.31
CA LEU A 218 -13.72 -14.28 15.41
C LEU A 218 -13.08 -15.40 14.59
N VAL A 219 -13.02 -15.23 13.27
CA VAL A 219 -12.27 -16.11 12.36
C VAL A 219 -11.08 -15.33 11.84
N MET A 220 -9.89 -15.88 12.08
CA MET A 220 -8.62 -15.28 11.72
C MET A 220 -7.84 -16.27 10.85
N ARG A 221 -7.04 -15.77 9.91
CA ARG A 221 -6.05 -16.55 9.16
C ARG A 221 -4.66 -16.09 9.57
N SER A 222 -3.75 -17.04 9.75
CA SER A 222 -2.35 -16.76 10.08
C SER A 222 -1.44 -17.81 9.44
N ARG A 223 -0.16 -17.48 9.28
CA ARG A 223 0.92 -18.43 8.97
C ARG A 223 1.64 -18.95 10.21
N TRP A 224 1.23 -18.48 11.39
CA TRP A 224 1.86 -18.77 12.67
C TRP A 224 0.80 -19.09 13.74
N PRO A 225 1.05 -20.08 14.63
CA PRO A 225 2.21 -21.00 14.63
C PRO A 225 2.21 -22.02 13.50
N GLU A 226 1.04 -22.28 12.90
CA GLU A 226 0.87 -23.12 11.72
C GLU A 226 0.12 -22.32 10.65
N GLU A 227 0.22 -22.69 9.38
CA GLU A 227 -0.61 -22.04 8.36
C GLU A 227 -2.06 -22.55 8.44
N GLY A 228 -3.00 -21.62 8.47
CA GLY A 228 -4.42 -21.93 8.42
C GLY A 228 -5.29 -20.93 9.18
N PHE A 229 -6.43 -21.43 9.63
CA PHE A 229 -7.46 -20.67 10.30
C PHE A 229 -7.43 -20.89 11.81
N TYR A 230 -7.79 -19.81 12.50
CA TYR A 230 -7.83 -19.69 13.94
C TYR A 230 -9.17 -19.10 14.34
N ILE A 231 -9.72 -19.56 15.45
CA ILE A 231 -10.98 -19.08 15.99
C ILE A 231 -10.83 -18.63 17.43
N TYR A 232 -11.60 -17.63 17.81
CA TYR A 232 -11.82 -17.21 19.18
C TYR A 232 -13.31 -17.05 19.39
N THR A 233 -13.89 -17.69 20.41
CA THR A 233 -15.32 -17.58 20.73
C THR A 233 -15.49 -16.93 22.08
N GLY A 234 -16.29 -15.87 22.14
CA GLY A 234 -16.59 -15.11 23.34
C GLY A 234 -18.08 -14.84 23.52
N SER A 235 -18.44 -14.33 24.70
CA SER A 235 -19.77 -13.85 25.02
C SER A 235 -19.67 -12.48 25.68
N SER A 236 -20.48 -11.51 25.22
CA SER A 236 -20.48 -10.17 25.81
C SER A 236 -21.75 -9.40 25.48
N ALA A 237 -21.98 -8.31 26.19
CA ALA A 237 -22.85 -7.24 25.72
C ALA A 237 -22.25 -6.58 24.47
N ARG A 238 -23.05 -5.91 23.63
CA ARG A 238 -22.62 -5.31 22.37
C ARG A 238 -21.43 -4.39 22.53
N THR A 239 -21.44 -3.53 23.55
CA THR A 239 -20.34 -2.61 23.84
C THR A 239 -19.04 -3.35 24.15
N GLY A 240 -19.11 -4.46 24.88
CA GLY A 240 -17.95 -5.31 25.16
C GLY A 240 -17.46 -6.10 23.94
N LEU A 241 -18.38 -6.58 23.10
CA LEU A 241 -18.07 -7.25 21.84
C LEU A 241 -17.41 -6.28 20.85
N ILE A 242 -18.01 -5.10 20.62
CA ILE A 242 -17.47 -4.05 19.75
C ILE A 242 -16.08 -3.66 20.22
N ARG A 243 -15.91 -3.40 21.53
CA ARG A 243 -14.60 -3.05 22.09
C ARG A 243 -13.58 -4.16 21.85
N CYS A 244 -13.93 -5.42 22.15
CA CYS A 244 -13.02 -6.56 21.95
C CYS A 244 -12.60 -6.68 20.47
N VAL A 245 -13.56 -6.61 19.55
CA VAL A 245 -13.27 -6.63 18.12
C VAL A 245 -12.38 -5.45 17.73
N GLU A 246 -12.73 -4.22 18.10
CA GLU A 246 -11.99 -3.02 17.73
C GLU A 246 -10.55 -3.04 18.26
N GLU A 247 -10.34 -3.52 19.48
CA GLU A 247 -9.03 -3.71 20.08
C GLU A 247 -8.19 -4.77 19.34
N CYS A 248 -8.84 -5.83 18.83
CA CYS A 248 -8.23 -6.91 18.07
C CYS A 248 -7.89 -6.49 16.63
N LEU A 249 -8.84 -5.86 15.93
CA LEU A 249 -8.63 -5.22 14.62
C LEU A 249 -7.52 -4.16 14.69
N SER A 250 -7.38 -3.54 15.87
CA SER A 250 -6.41 -2.49 16.16
C SER A 250 -4.95 -2.95 16.22
N ARG A 251 -4.67 -4.26 16.17
CA ARG A 251 -3.35 -4.91 16.21
C ARG A 251 -2.44 -4.42 17.34
N GLY A 252 -2.45 -5.14 18.47
CA GLY A 252 -1.58 -4.86 19.62
C GLY A 252 -2.05 -3.74 20.55
N ARG A 253 -3.31 -3.28 20.40
CA ARG A 253 -3.97 -2.41 21.40
C ARG A 253 -4.95 -3.17 22.29
N ALA A 254 -5.38 -4.36 21.88
CA ALA A 254 -6.04 -5.31 22.79
C ALA A 254 -5.09 -5.72 23.89
N SER A 255 -5.57 -5.67 25.12
CA SER A 255 -4.87 -6.23 26.25
C SER A 255 -5.02 -7.75 26.27
N GLY A 256 -3.98 -8.43 26.72
CA GLY A 256 -4.00 -9.88 26.95
C GLY A 256 -3.77 -10.73 25.69
N PRO A 257 -3.95 -12.05 25.83
CA PRO A 257 -3.41 -13.03 24.89
C PRO A 257 -3.97 -12.93 23.45
N LEU A 258 -5.25 -12.54 23.31
CA LEU A 258 -5.88 -12.30 22.01
C LEU A 258 -5.28 -11.09 21.30
N GLY A 259 -4.95 -10.04 22.05
CA GLY A 259 -4.25 -8.88 21.52
C GLY A 259 -2.84 -9.21 21.05
N ASP A 260 -2.10 -9.99 21.84
CA ASP A 260 -0.75 -10.44 21.49
C ASP A 260 -0.73 -11.30 20.23
N PHE A 261 -1.73 -12.17 20.05
CA PHE A 261 -1.87 -12.96 18.84
C PHE A 261 -2.19 -12.08 17.62
N THR A 262 -3.20 -11.21 17.73
CA THR A 262 -3.67 -10.36 16.62
C THR A 262 -2.69 -9.25 16.24
N ALA A 263 -1.75 -8.89 17.12
CA ALA A 263 -0.65 -7.98 16.83
C ALA A 263 0.41 -8.56 15.89
N ARG A 264 0.45 -9.89 15.71
CA ARG A 264 1.49 -10.54 14.92
C ARG A 264 1.35 -10.21 13.43
N PRO A 265 2.47 -9.92 12.74
CA PRO A 265 2.47 -9.78 11.29
C PRO A 265 1.85 -11.00 10.59
N GLY A 266 1.05 -10.75 9.55
CA GLY A 266 0.40 -11.80 8.77
C GLY A 266 -0.93 -12.32 9.35
N VAL A 267 -1.34 -11.94 10.56
CA VAL A 267 -2.68 -12.26 11.07
C VAL A 267 -3.72 -11.38 10.37
N ARG A 268 -4.72 -12.03 9.75
CA ARG A 268 -5.82 -11.38 9.02
C ARG A 268 -7.16 -11.83 9.58
N PHE A 269 -8.05 -10.90 9.86
CA PHE A 269 -9.45 -11.23 10.16
C PHE A 269 -10.16 -11.62 8.87
N LYS A 270 -10.97 -12.68 8.92
CA LYS A 270 -11.76 -13.17 7.79
C LYS A 270 -13.25 -13.07 8.03
N ALA A 271 -13.69 -13.32 9.26
CA ALA A 271 -15.09 -13.13 9.60
C ALA A 271 -15.27 -12.77 11.08
N ILE A 272 -16.37 -12.09 11.37
CA ILE A 272 -16.98 -12.04 12.69
C ILE A 272 -18.37 -12.63 12.54
N MET A 273 -18.66 -13.67 13.29
CA MET A 273 -20.01 -14.19 13.44
C MET A 273 -20.51 -13.78 14.81
N ALA A 274 -21.72 -13.23 14.88
CA ALA A 274 -22.35 -12.88 16.14
C ALA A 274 -23.82 -13.27 16.11
N ALA A 275 -24.37 -13.72 17.24
CA ALA A 275 -25.80 -13.98 17.36
C ALA A 275 -26.28 -13.61 18.76
N GLU A 276 -27.53 -13.16 18.82
CA GLU A 276 -28.21 -12.96 20.10
C GLU A 276 -28.55 -14.32 20.72
N GLY A 277 -28.31 -14.46 22.02
CA GLY A 277 -28.66 -15.67 22.75
C GLY A 277 -28.35 -15.58 24.26
N PRO A 278 -29.00 -16.41 25.08
CA PRO A 278 -28.77 -16.44 26.52
C PRO A 278 -27.42 -17.11 26.84
N GLU A 279 -26.67 -16.55 27.78
CA GLU A 279 -25.32 -17.01 28.19
C GLU A 279 -25.24 -18.50 28.52
N ALA A 280 -26.33 -19.10 29.01
CA ALA A 280 -26.45 -20.55 29.25
C ALA A 280 -26.15 -21.43 28.02
N LEU A 281 -26.24 -20.88 26.80
CA LEU A 281 -25.89 -21.60 25.56
C LEU A 281 -24.39 -21.61 25.26
N ARG A 282 -23.54 -20.89 26.00
CA ARG A 282 -22.10 -20.77 25.72
C ARG A 282 -21.41 -22.13 25.58
N ASN A 283 -21.48 -22.95 26.62
CA ASN A 283 -20.82 -24.26 26.65
C ASN A 283 -21.37 -25.20 25.57
N ARG A 284 -22.66 -25.06 25.23
CA ARG A 284 -23.29 -25.83 24.14
C ARG A 284 -22.75 -25.37 22.79
N LEU A 285 -22.60 -24.06 22.58
CA LEU A 285 -22.05 -23.48 21.36
C LEU A 285 -20.61 -23.92 21.15
N GLU A 286 -19.76 -23.82 22.16
CA GLU A 286 -18.36 -24.28 22.12
C GLU A 286 -18.27 -25.78 21.77
N LYS A 287 -19.17 -26.60 22.33
CA LYS A 287 -19.25 -28.04 22.00
C LYS A 287 -19.69 -28.30 20.56
N VAL A 288 -20.69 -27.57 20.06
CA VAL A 288 -21.18 -27.76 18.67
C VAL A 288 -20.16 -27.24 17.66
N ILE A 289 -19.52 -26.10 17.92
CA ILE A 289 -18.39 -25.60 17.12
C ILE A 289 -17.29 -26.67 17.11
N SER A 290 -16.91 -27.19 18.28
CA SER A 290 -15.88 -28.21 18.39
C SER A 290 -16.17 -29.47 17.56
N ALA A 291 -17.42 -29.91 17.53
CA ALA A 291 -17.84 -31.06 16.73
C ALA A 291 -17.79 -30.80 15.21
N ARG A 292 -18.00 -29.56 14.78
CA ARG A 292 -18.09 -29.20 13.35
C ARG A 292 -16.76 -28.82 12.72
N VAL A 293 -15.93 -28.04 13.43
CA VAL A 293 -14.67 -27.51 12.88
C VAL A 293 -13.42 -28.11 13.52
N ARG A 294 -13.60 -29.04 14.48
CA ARG A 294 -12.52 -29.82 15.11
C ARG A 294 -11.31 -28.96 15.54
N PRO A 295 -11.55 -27.89 16.31
CA PRO A 295 -10.49 -27.02 16.80
C PRO A 295 -9.52 -27.81 17.67
N ARG A 296 -8.24 -27.46 17.59
CA ARG A 296 -7.19 -27.95 18.49
C ARG A 296 -6.39 -26.80 19.08
N ALA A 297 -5.97 -26.96 20.33
CA ALA A 297 -4.97 -26.09 20.93
C ALA A 297 -3.60 -26.38 20.30
N LEU A 298 -2.83 -25.33 20.03
CA LEU A 298 -1.42 -25.45 19.63
C LEU A 298 -0.52 -24.90 20.73
N ALA A 299 0.65 -25.49 20.87
CA ALA A 299 1.64 -25.00 21.83
C ALA A 299 2.04 -23.55 21.50
N GLY A 300 2.07 -22.69 22.52
CA GLY A 300 2.42 -21.28 22.37
C GLY A 300 1.27 -20.37 21.91
N LEU A 301 0.06 -20.90 21.74
CA LEU A 301 -1.16 -20.09 21.60
C LEU A 301 -1.78 -19.79 22.96
N PRO A 302 -2.51 -18.66 23.07
CA PRO A 302 -3.47 -18.45 24.14
C PRO A 302 -4.50 -19.59 24.25
N GLU A 303 -4.95 -19.90 25.47
CA GLU A 303 -5.92 -20.99 25.70
C GLU A 303 -7.24 -20.81 24.93
N ASP A 304 -7.67 -19.57 24.72
CA ASP A 304 -8.94 -19.27 24.04
C ASP A 304 -8.82 -19.17 22.51
N ILE A 305 -7.62 -19.29 21.94
CA ILE A 305 -7.41 -19.26 20.49
C ILE A 305 -7.14 -20.67 19.99
N LEU A 306 -8.00 -21.15 19.11
CA LEU A 306 -7.96 -22.52 18.63
C LEU A 306 -7.68 -22.57 17.14
N TYR A 307 -6.79 -23.47 16.72
CA TYR A 307 -6.51 -23.75 15.32
C TYR A 307 -7.53 -24.72 14.74
N VAL A 308 -8.02 -24.47 13.52
CA VAL A 308 -9.08 -25.28 12.88
C VAL A 308 -8.68 -25.87 11.52
N GLY A 309 -7.42 -25.73 11.10
CA GLY A 309 -6.92 -26.27 9.84
C GLY A 309 -6.82 -25.24 8.70
N GLU A 310 -6.48 -25.71 7.51
CA GLU A 310 -6.34 -24.88 6.30
C GLU A 310 -7.68 -24.53 5.64
N GLU A 311 -8.74 -25.28 5.93
CA GLU A 311 -10.07 -25.05 5.37
C GLU A 311 -10.79 -23.89 6.09
N GLU A 312 -11.50 -23.06 5.31
CA GLU A 312 -12.22 -21.92 5.87
C GLU A 312 -13.41 -22.38 6.73
N PRO A 313 -13.44 -22.06 8.04
CA PRO A 313 -14.39 -22.65 8.98
C PRO A 313 -15.75 -21.94 9.00
N THR A 314 -15.92 -20.88 8.21
CA THR A 314 -17.04 -19.91 8.31
C THR A 314 -18.41 -20.60 8.23
N GLU A 315 -18.64 -21.46 7.24
CA GLU A 315 -19.93 -22.16 7.10
C GLU A 315 -20.16 -23.23 8.18
N GLY A 316 -19.09 -23.89 8.63
CA GLY A 316 -19.14 -24.83 9.75
C GLY A 316 -19.60 -24.16 11.05
N ILE A 317 -19.05 -22.97 11.32
CA ILE A 317 -19.41 -22.16 12.49
C ILE A 317 -20.84 -21.61 12.36
N LYS A 318 -21.23 -21.02 11.22
CA LYS A 318 -22.63 -20.60 10.99
C LYS A 318 -23.62 -21.73 11.25
N GLY A 319 -23.29 -22.93 10.77
CA GLY A 319 -24.08 -24.13 11.02
C GLY A 319 -24.15 -24.51 12.50
N ALA A 320 -23.10 -24.28 13.28
CA ALA A 320 -23.10 -24.50 14.73
C ALA A 320 -24.08 -23.58 15.47
N TYR A 321 -24.11 -22.29 15.09
CA TYR A 321 -25.08 -21.32 15.62
C TYR A 321 -26.52 -21.75 15.30
N ARG A 322 -26.80 -22.10 14.03
CA ARG A 322 -28.15 -22.52 13.59
C ARG A 322 -28.66 -23.77 14.30
N VAL A 323 -27.79 -24.74 14.61
CA VAL A 323 -28.16 -25.96 15.37
C VAL A 323 -28.70 -25.61 16.76
N LEU A 324 -28.26 -24.51 17.34
CA LEU A 324 -28.75 -24.03 18.64
C LEU A 324 -29.95 -23.09 18.53
N GLY A 325 -30.52 -22.94 17.33
CA GLY A 325 -31.63 -22.00 17.08
C GLY A 325 -31.19 -20.53 17.07
N LEU A 326 -29.89 -20.26 16.95
CA LEU A 326 -29.37 -18.90 16.86
C LEU A 326 -29.35 -18.45 15.38
N GLU A 327 -29.64 -17.18 15.14
CA GLU A 327 -29.51 -16.55 13.82
C GLU A 327 -28.18 -15.76 13.76
N PRO A 328 -27.12 -16.31 13.15
CA PRO A 328 -25.83 -15.62 13.11
C PRO A 328 -25.83 -14.49 12.08
N PHE A 329 -25.56 -13.28 12.55
CA PHE A 329 -25.10 -12.17 11.73
C PHE A 329 -23.61 -12.34 11.42
N THR A 330 -23.21 -12.17 10.16
CA THR A 330 -21.82 -12.37 9.72
C THR A 330 -21.27 -11.13 9.05
N ILE A 331 -20.14 -10.63 9.54
CA ILE A 331 -19.32 -9.63 8.89
C ILE A 331 -18.16 -10.36 8.22
N LEU A 332 -18.03 -10.25 6.90
CA LEU A 332 -16.90 -10.80 6.16
C LEU A 332 -15.86 -9.72 5.87
N PHE A 333 -14.60 -10.12 5.90
CA PHE A 333 -13.46 -9.29 5.54
C PHE A 333 -12.70 -9.91 4.36
N PRO A 334 -12.18 -9.09 3.43
CA PRO A 334 -11.49 -9.57 2.24
C PRO A 334 -10.22 -10.39 2.50
#